data_AF-A0A956PJI6-F1
#
_entry.id   AF-A0A956PJI6-F1
#
_cell.length_a   1.000
_cell.length_b   1.000
_cell.length_c   1.000
_cell.angle_alpha   90.00
_cell.angle_beta   90.00
_cell.angle_gamma   90.00
#
_symmetry.space_group_name_H-M   'P 1'
#
loop_
_entity.id
_entity.type
_entity.pdbx_description
1 polymer ?
#
loop_
_entity_poly.entity_id
_entity_poly.type
_entity_poly.pdbx_seq_one_letter_code
_entity_poly.pdbx_strand_id
1 'polypeptide(L)'
;MRKLSVLLVALACLALPGRAETPPIEDYIARSWEFLERNLQDLPAAAEDPKLGERERYPVYLAPTENLAAVQGRLEKELTAEQLAKVELRTLPADVVANPQLQGDMDHHGLLYLPHPYVVPGGRFNEMYGWDSYFINLGLLESGRTDQARLMVENHLYQVRHYGRVLNANRTYYLTRSQPPFLATMVADVYRYTGDKKWVEEALPALVSTYRFWTSAPHLTPETGLSRYFDLGEGPAPEVLAGEKDESGLTHYDRIKADFRKYVDLSESEQVEKLGYPLSLYYDAEADELTPLFYKGDRSMRESGFDPSDRFGRFNIDVIHYNPVDLNSLLYHYELEMGRLFTQLERPEQAADWFALASERKEKMERYLWDEKTGLFLDYDFRTGRRRNYPFATTYFPLWTGWSTPEQAARVWKNGELFLKPGGVVTSTYRSGNQWDSPFGWAPLQMVAAEGLARYGYLREATRIANTFLSLVKQEYEKSGTIVEKYDVVNRTSNVSAGIEYGYSSNEIGFGWTNAVYLRLKILTQ
;
A
#
# COMPACT_ATOMS: atom_id res chain seq x y z
N MET A 1 23.11 4.02 55.92
CA MET A 1 22.56 2.73 55.46
C MET A 1 21.61 2.95 54.30
N ARG A 2 22.07 2.67 53.08
CA ARG A 2 21.36 2.02 51.94
C ARG A 2 22.20 2.28 50.69
N LYS A 3 22.78 1.19 50.18
CA LYS A 3 23.60 1.12 48.98
C LYS A 3 22.67 1.21 47.76
N LEU A 4 22.97 2.10 46.81
CA LEU A 4 22.48 2.00 45.45
C LEU A 4 23.66 1.50 44.60
N SER A 5 23.54 0.27 44.11
CA SER A 5 24.53 -0.34 43.23
C SER A 5 24.24 0.07 41.79
N VAL A 6 25.04 0.97 41.24
CA VAL A 6 25.08 1.23 39.79
C VAL A 6 26.14 0.30 39.21
N LEU A 7 25.70 -0.71 38.45
CA LEU A 7 26.59 -1.60 37.71
C LEU A 7 26.95 -0.92 36.39
N LEU A 8 28.09 -0.23 36.34
CA LEU A 8 28.74 0.16 35.09
C LEU A 8 29.37 -1.09 34.48
N VAL A 9 28.80 -1.62 33.40
CA VAL A 9 29.50 -2.63 32.59
C VAL A 9 30.30 -1.89 31.52
N ALA A 10 31.61 -1.83 31.71
CA ALA A 10 32.56 -1.41 30.71
C ALA A 10 32.60 -2.46 29.58
N LEU A 11 32.27 -2.07 28.35
CA LEU A 11 32.57 -2.88 27.17
C LEU A 11 34.08 -2.84 26.93
N ALA A 12 34.76 -3.91 27.34
CA ALA A 12 36.13 -4.17 26.91
C ALA A 12 36.11 -4.57 25.43
N CYS A 13 36.90 -3.88 24.62
CA CYS A 13 37.23 -4.26 23.25
C CYS A 13 37.86 -5.66 23.23
N LEU A 14 37.03 -6.68 23.00
CA LEU A 14 37.46 -7.97 22.49
C LEU A 14 37.38 -7.90 20.97
N ALA A 15 38.51 -8.15 20.32
CA ALA A 15 38.60 -8.27 18.86
C ALA A 15 37.48 -9.21 18.37
N LEU A 16 36.64 -8.69 17.47
CA LEU A 16 35.57 -9.47 16.86
C LEU A 16 36.18 -10.65 16.08
N PRO A 17 35.65 -11.88 16.23
CA PRO A 17 35.97 -12.96 15.33
C PRO A 17 35.56 -12.54 13.91
N GLY A 18 36.31 -12.98 12.89
CA GLY A 18 36.14 -12.57 11.49
C GLY A 18 34.66 -12.52 11.07
N ARG A 19 34.28 -11.46 10.35
CA ARG A 19 32.93 -11.24 9.82
C ARG A 19 32.39 -12.58 9.31
N ALA A 20 31.35 -13.12 9.96
CA ALA A 20 30.56 -14.16 9.36
C ALA A 20 30.12 -13.65 7.98
N GLU A 21 30.38 -14.41 6.93
CA GLU A 21 29.95 -14.03 5.58
C GLU A 21 28.43 -13.80 5.61
N THR A 22 27.98 -12.62 5.15
CA THR A 22 26.56 -12.35 4.98
C THR A 22 25.99 -13.43 4.04
N PRO A 23 24.94 -14.17 4.42
CA PRO A 23 24.43 -15.25 3.57
C PRO A 23 23.96 -14.69 2.22
N PRO A 24 23.79 -15.53 1.19
CA PRO A 24 23.14 -15.13 -0.04
C PRO A 24 21.80 -14.43 0.25
N ILE A 25 21.52 -13.33 -0.45
CA ILE A 25 20.32 -12.53 -0.20
C ILE A 25 19.02 -13.33 -0.42
N GLU A 26 19.06 -14.32 -1.32
CA GLU A 26 17.96 -15.24 -1.56
C GLU A 26 17.70 -16.15 -0.36
N ASP A 27 18.73 -16.55 0.39
CA ASP A 27 18.58 -17.34 1.61
C ASP A 27 17.97 -16.49 2.73
N TYR A 28 18.29 -15.19 2.77
CA TYR A 28 17.63 -14.25 3.67
C TYR A 28 16.16 -14.10 3.31
N ILE A 29 15.84 -13.91 2.03
CA ILE A 29 14.45 -13.79 1.56
C ILE A 29 13.68 -15.08 1.85
N ALA A 30 14.25 -16.26 1.60
CA ALA A 30 13.58 -17.53 1.84
C ALA A 30 13.20 -17.74 3.31
N ARG A 31 14.06 -17.33 4.24
CA ARG A 31 13.79 -17.32 5.69
C ARG A 31 12.83 -16.21 6.10
N SER A 32 12.75 -15.12 5.32
CA SER A 32 11.88 -13.99 5.64
C SER A 32 10.41 -14.29 5.62
N TRP A 33 9.97 -15.17 4.72
CA TRP A 33 8.59 -15.58 4.67
C TRP A 33 8.10 -16.25 5.96
N GLU A 34 9.00 -16.87 6.74
CA GLU A 34 8.66 -17.51 8.01
C GLU A 34 8.60 -16.51 9.16
N PHE A 35 9.54 -15.57 9.25
CA PHE A 35 9.51 -14.57 10.33
C PHE A 35 8.47 -13.46 10.13
N LEU A 36 8.08 -13.21 8.88
CA LEU A 36 7.01 -12.27 8.54
C LEU A 36 5.62 -12.91 8.63
N GLU A 37 5.53 -14.23 8.74
CA GLU A 37 4.23 -14.88 8.93
C GLU A 37 3.64 -14.51 10.29
N ARG A 38 2.31 -14.36 10.32
CA ARG A 38 1.48 -14.31 11.51
C ARG A 38 0.42 -15.38 11.39
N ASN A 39 0.22 -16.14 12.46
CA ASN A 39 -0.84 -17.12 12.59
C ASN A 39 -1.57 -16.96 13.93
N LEU A 40 -2.42 -17.92 14.31
CA LEU A 40 -3.20 -17.83 15.55
C LEU A 40 -2.32 -17.74 16.80
N GLN A 41 -1.12 -18.32 16.81
CA GLN A 41 -0.18 -18.25 17.93
C GLN A 41 0.39 -16.85 18.12
N ASP A 42 0.49 -16.08 17.03
CA ASP A 42 0.94 -14.69 17.03
C ASP A 42 -0.18 -13.70 17.35
N LEU A 43 -1.45 -14.14 17.35
CA LEU A 43 -2.61 -13.28 17.57
C LEU A 43 -2.49 -12.37 18.81
N PRO A 44 -2.04 -12.85 19.99
CA PRO A 44 -1.89 -11.96 21.15
C PRO A 44 -0.87 -10.84 20.94
N ALA A 45 0.25 -11.13 20.26
CA ALA A 45 1.27 -10.14 19.95
C ALA A 45 0.83 -9.20 18.82
N ALA A 46 0.07 -9.72 17.84
CA ALA A 46 -0.52 -8.91 16.77
C ALA A 46 -1.68 -8.04 17.28
N ALA A 47 -2.39 -8.45 18.32
CA ALA A 47 -3.48 -7.68 18.92
C ALA A 47 -2.97 -6.43 19.63
N GLU A 48 -1.76 -6.48 20.19
CA GLU A 48 -1.08 -5.31 20.72
C GLU A 48 -0.92 -4.25 19.63
N ASP A 49 -1.31 -3.01 19.93
CA ASP A 49 -1.17 -1.88 19.03
C ASP A 49 -0.32 -0.80 19.71
N PRO A 50 0.99 -0.72 19.40
CA PRO A 50 1.87 0.27 20.03
C PRO A 50 1.42 1.71 19.73
N LYS A 51 0.58 1.92 18.72
CA LYS A 51 0.04 3.23 18.37
C LYS A 51 -0.99 3.68 19.42
N LEU A 52 -1.71 2.77 20.07
CA LEU A 52 -2.87 3.08 20.91
C LEU A 52 -2.62 2.92 22.42
N GLY A 53 -1.35 2.75 22.82
CA GLY A 53 -0.92 2.61 24.21
C GLY A 53 -1.06 1.19 24.77
N GLU A 54 -0.37 0.94 25.88
CA GLU A 54 -0.34 -0.36 26.56
C GLU A 54 -1.68 -0.71 27.22
N ARG A 55 -2.04 -2.00 27.18
CA ARG A 55 -3.27 -2.53 27.79
C ARG A 55 -3.00 -3.90 28.43
N GLU A 56 -3.80 -4.23 29.44
CA GLU A 56 -3.80 -5.57 30.02
C GLU A 56 -4.41 -6.62 29.07
N ARG A 57 -5.46 -6.23 28.33
CA ARG A 57 -6.13 -7.06 27.32
C ARG A 57 -6.36 -6.24 26.05
N TYR A 58 -6.06 -6.85 24.91
CA TYR A 58 -6.18 -6.23 23.60
C TYR A 58 -7.42 -6.74 22.87
N PRO A 59 -8.31 -5.84 22.39
CA PRO A 59 -9.50 -6.24 21.65
C PRO A 59 -9.15 -6.90 20.31
N VAL A 60 -9.72 -8.09 20.07
CA VAL A 60 -9.76 -8.75 18.77
C VAL A 60 -11.23 -8.85 18.35
N TYR A 61 -11.55 -8.18 17.25
CA TYR A 61 -12.90 -8.00 16.75
C TYR A 61 -13.23 -9.01 15.65
N LEU A 62 -14.31 -9.75 15.86
CA LEU A 62 -14.88 -10.69 14.89
C LEU A 62 -16.06 -10.04 14.17
N ALA A 63 -16.28 -10.44 12.92
CA ALA A 63 -17.48 -10.04 12.21
C ALA A 63 -18.74 -10.62 12.87
N PRO A 64 -19.89 -9.94 12.79
CA PRO A 64 -21.16 -10.43 13.34
C PRO A 64 -21.63 -11.75 12.71
N THR A 65 -21.16 -12.06 11.50
CA THR A 65 -21.48 -13.29 10.78
C THR A 65 -20.51 -14.43 11.09
N GLU A 66 -19.46 -14.20 11.89
CA GLU A 66 -18.51 -15.23 12.28
C GLU A 66 -18.98 -15.95 13.55
N ASN A 67 -18.70 -17.25 13.65
CA ASN A 67 -19.03 -18.06 14.81
C ASN A 67 -18.01 -17.85 15.93
N LEU A 68 -18.34 -16.94 16.84
CA LEU A 68 -17.51 -16.61 18.01
C LEU A 68 -17.11 -17.85 18.82
N ALA A 69 -18.04 -18.78 19.07
CA ALA A 69 -17.76 -19.97 19.86
C ALA A 69 -16.76 -20.91 19.17
N ALA A 70 -16.87 -21.05 17.84
CA ALA A 70 -15.93 -21.83 17.06
C ALA A 70 -14.53 -21.20 17.05
N VAL A 71 -14.44 -19.87 16.91
CA VAL A 71 -13.16 -19.15 16.96
C VAL A 71 -12.53 -19.26 18.34
N GLN A 72 -13.30 -19.05 19.41
CA GLN A 72 -12.84 -19.22 20.78
C GLN A 72 -12.31 -20.65 21.00
N GLY A 73 -13.04 -21.68 20.57
CA GLY A 73 -12.60 -23.07 20.68
C GLY A 73 -11.36 -23.41 19.85
N ARG A 74 -11.05 -22.66 18.78
CA ARG A 74 -9.77 -22.78 18.06
C ARG A 74 -8.64 -22.12 18.86
N LEU A 75 -8.87 -20.91 19.37
CA LEU A 75 -7.88 -20.19 20.17
C LEU A 75 -7.53 -20.95 21.45
N GLU A 76 -8.51 -21.56 22.12
CA GLU A 76 -8.30 -22.40 23.30
C GLU A 76 -7.46 -23.66 23.03
N LYS A 77 -7.37 -24.09 21.78
CA LYS A 77 -6.52 -25.23 21.37
C LYS A 77 -5.10 -24.82 20.98
N GLU A 78 -4.95 -23.64 20.38
CA GLU A 78 -3.67 -23.16 19.83
C GLU A 78 -2.88 -22.29 20.83
N LEU A 79 -3.56 -21.62 21.76
CA LEU A 79 -2.97 -20.66 22.69
C LEU A 79 -2.89 -21.20 24.11
N THR A 80 -1.82 -20.81 24.81
CA THR A 80 -1.71 -21.00 26.25
C THR A 80 -2.69 -20.11 27.02
N ALA A 81 -2.99 -20.46 28.27
CA ALA A 81 -3.86 -19.65 29.14
C ALA A 81 -3.34 -18.21 29.32
N GLU A 82 -2.02 -18.01 29.37
CA GLU A 82 -1.40 -16.69 29.46
C GLU A 82 -1.62 -15.86 28.18
N GLN A 83 -1.46 -16.48 27.01
CA GLN A 83 -1.73 -15.83 25.73
C GLN A 83 -3.22 -15.47 25.57
N LEU A 84 -4.13 -16.37 25.95
CA LEU A 84 -5.57 -16.10 25.93
C LEU A 84 -5.97 -14.96 26.87
N ALA A 85 -5.32 -14.85 28.03
CA ALA A 85 -5.59 -13.77 28.98
C ALA A 85 -5.33 -12.38 28.38
N LYS A 86 -4.37 -12.26 27.44
CA LYS A 86 -4.05 -11.00 26.75
C LYS A 86 -5.06 -10.61 25.66
N VAL A 87 -5.92 -11.53 25.22
CA VAL A 87 -6.87 -11.29 24.12
C VAL A 87 -8.27 -11.08 24.68
N GLU A 88 -8.96 -10.06 24.17
CA GLU A 88 -10.37 -9.82 24.43
C GLU A 88 -11.18 -9.98 23.13
N LEU A 89 -11.85 -11.12 22.98
CA LEU A 89 -12.71 -11.35 21.81
C LEU A 89 -13.98 -10.51 21.91
N ARG A 90 -14.24 -9.72 20.87
CA ARG A 90 -15.45 -8.89 20.73
C ARG A 90 -16.11 -9.14 19.39
N THR A 91 -17.43 -8.99 19.33
CA THR A 91 -18.17 -9.02 18.06
C THR A 91 -18.36 -7.58 17.59
N LEU A 92 -18.07 -7.31 16.31
CA LEU A 92 -18.37 -6.01 15.71
C LEU A 92 -19.88 -5.79 15.62
N PRO A 93 -20.35 -4.56 15.90
CA PRO A 93 -21.72 -4.20 15.61
C PRO A 93 -22.04 -4.39 14.11
N ALA A 94 -23.21 -4.96 13.80
CA ALA A 94 -23.57 -5.30 12.42
C ALA A 94 -23.80 -4.06 11.54
N ASP A 95 -24.30 -2.98 12.14
CA ASP A 95 -24.43 -1.66 11.55
C ASP A 95 -23.08 -1.02 11.23
N VAL A 96 -22.04 -1.23 12.05
CA VAL A 96 -20.66 -0.79 11.76
C VAL A 96 -20.09 -1.52 10.55
N VAL A 97 -20.39 -2.81 10.35
CA VAL A 97 -19.95 -3.51 9.13
C VAL A 97 -20.69 -3.00 7.89
N ALA A 98 -21.99 -2.77 8.00
CA ALA A 98 -22.80 -2.25 6.90
C ALA A 98 -22.47 -0.79 6.55
N ASN A 99 -22.20 0.04 7.56
CA ASN A 99 -21.78 1.41 7.43
C ASN A 99 -20.63 1.72 8.40
N PRO A 100 -19.36 1.55 7.97
CA PRO A 100 -18.19 1.81 8.81
C PRO A 100 -18.04 3.24 9.33
N GLN A 101 -18.82 4.20 8.84
CA GLN A 101 -18.88 5.54 9.42
C GLN A 101 -19.55 5.55 10.80
N LEU A 102 -20.42 4.56 11.07
CA LEU A 102 -21.08 4.37 12.37
C LEU A 102 -20.13 3.84 13.45
N GLN A 103 -18.90 3.52 13.09
CA GLN A 103 -17.89 3.09 14.04
C GLN A 103 -17.71 4.10 15.18
N GLY A 104 -17.89 5.40 14.90
CA GLY A 104 -17.73 6.48 15.89
C GLY A 104 -16.37 6.44 16.61
N ASP A 105 -16.30 7.12 17.76
CA ASP A 105 -15.29 6.82 18.77
C ASP A 105 -15.67 5.50 19.44
N MET A 106 -15.38 4.35 18.81
CA MET A 106 -15.36 3.11 19.57
C MET A 106 -14.40 3.34 20.74
N ASP A 107 -14.86 3.10 21.97
CA ASP A 107 -14.05 3.28 23.19
C ASP A 107 -12.67 2.58 23.07
N HIS A 108 -12.60 1.53 22.24
CA HIS A 108 -11.43 0.67 22.09
C HIS A 108 -11.25 0.17 20.65
N HIS A 109 -10.32 0.75 19.90
CA HIS A 109 -9.81 0.18 18.67
C HIS A 109 -9.04 -1.14 18.93
N GLY A 110 -9.10 -2.07 17.97
CA GLY A 110 -8.43 -3.36 18.05
C GLY A 110 -8.15 -4.01 16.69
N LEU A 111 -7.56 -5.20 16.74
CA LEU A 111 -7.28 -6.06 15.57
C LEU A 111 -8.57 -6.70 15.07
N LEU A 112 -8.71 -6.85 13.76
CA LEU A 112 -9.79 -7.60 13.12
C LEU A 112 -9.32 -9.03 12.86
N TYR A 113 -10.11 -10.01 13.29
CA TYR A 113 -9.80 -11.41 13.16
C TYR A 113 -9.65 -11.84 11.68
N LEU A 114 -8.63 -12.65 11.40
CA LEU A 114 -8.46 -13.33 10.13
C LEU A 114 -8.27 -14.84 10.40
N PRO A 115 -8.92 -15.73 9.63
CA PRO A 115 -8.92 -17.16 9.92
C PRO A 115 -7.65 -17.90 9.50
N HIS A 116 -6.86 -17.34 8.58
CA HIS A 116 -5.69 -18.02 8.02
C HIS A 116 -4.38 -17.30 8.35
N PRO A 117 -3.23 -18.01 8.33
CA PRO A 117 -1.92 -17.38 8.37
C PRO A 117 -1.75 -16.34 7.24
N TYR A 118 -1.01 -15.29 7.52
CA TYR A 118 -0.68 -14.25 6.55
C TYR A 118 0.71 -13.69 6.78
N VAL A 119 1.30 -13.12 5.74
CA VAL A 119 2.61 -12.45 5.82
C VAL A 119 2.39 -10.95 5.95
N VAL A 120 3.08 -10.31 6.91
CA VAL A 120 3.05 -8.86 7.13
C VAL A 120 4.09 -8.14 6.27
N PRO A 121 3.97 -6.82 6.06
CA PRO A 121 5.01 -6.05 5.37
C PRO A 121 6.36 -6.13 6.09
N GLY A 122 6.43 -6.00 7.41
CA GLY A 122 7.67 -6.11 8.18
C GLY A 122 7.81 -5.04 9.25
N GLY A 123 8.91 -5.10 10.02
CA GLY A 123 9.18 -4.18 11.11
C GLY A 123 8.04 -4.13 12.15
N ARG A 124 7.53 -2.93 12.42
CA ARG A 124 6.46 -2.70 13.42
C ARG A 124 5.05 -3.16 12.99
N PHE A 125 4.86 -3.52 11.72
CA PHE A 125 3.55 -3.89 11.19
C PHE A 125 3.20 -5.34 11.57
N ASN A 126 2.07 -5.55 12.23
CA ASN A 126 1.56 -6.88 12.60
C ASN A 126 0.22 -7.22 11.91
N GLU A 127 -0.26 -6.31 11.08
CA GLU A 127 -1.48 -6.41 10.32
C GLU A 127 -1.21 -6.92 8.90
N MET A 128 -2.19 -7.62 8.34
CA MET A 128 -2.22 -7.92 6.92
C MET A 128 -2.65 -6.67 6.15
N TYR A 129 -1.78 -6.17 5.29
CA TYR A 129 -2.03 -4.98 4.46
C TYR A 129 -2.64 -5.32 3.10
N GLY A 130 -3.40 -4.40 2.52
CA GLY A 130 -4.13 -4.59 1.26
C GLY A 130 -3.23 -4.84 0.06
N TRP A 131 -2.49 -3.82 -0.40
CA TRP A 131 -1.73 -3.90 -1.65
C TRP A 131 -0.34 -4.56 -1.49
N ASP A 132 0.30 -4.47 -0.32
CA ASP A 132 1.55 -5.16 0.00
C ASP A 132 1.41 -6.67 -0.23
N SER A 133 0.24 -7.22 0.14
CA SER A 133 -0.10 -8.62 -0.01
C SER A 133 -0.07 -9.10 -1.46
N TYR A 134 -0.29 -8.23 -2.45
CA TYR A 134 -0.12 -8.63 -3.85
C TYR A 134 1.34 -8.93 -4.17
N PHE A 135 2.25 -8.02 -3.83
CA PHE A 135 3.67 -8.22 -4.08
C PHE A 135 4.19 -9.41 -3.28
N ILE A 136 3.81 -9.52 -2.01
CA ILE A 136 4.14 -10.68 -1.18
C ILE A 136 3.63 -11.98 -1.83
N ASN A 137 2.39 -12.03 -2.32
CA ASN A 137 1.85 -13.19 -3.02
C ASN A 137 2.69 -13.58 -4.23
N LEU A 138 3.13 -12.63 -5.04
CA LEU A 138 4.07 -12.91 -6.14
C LEU A 138 5.35 -13.56 -5.60
N GLY A 139 5.97 -12.98 -4.56
CA GLY A 139 7.19 -13.54 -3.95
C GLY A 139 7.02 -14.95 -3.40
N LEU A 140 5.88 -15.23 -2.77
CA LEU A 140 5.53 -16.56 -2.27
C LEU A 140 5.36 -17.57 -3.41
N LEU A 141 4.66 -17.21 -4.48
CA LEU A 141 4.46 -18.06 -5.66
C LEU A 141 5.81 -18.37 -6.36
N GLU A 142 6.68 -17.38 -6.54
CA GLU A 142 8.03 -17.58 -7.09
C GLU A 142 8.92 -18.44 -6.18
N SER A 143 8.63 -18.44 -4.88
CA SER A 143 9.31 -19.29 -3.88
C SER A 143 8.68 -20.68 -3.74
N GLY A 144 7.68 -21.03 -4.57
CA GLY A 144 6.96 -22.30 -4.51
C GLY A 144 6.00 -22.45 -3.32
N ARG A 145 5.76 -21.39 -2.55
CA ARG A 145 4.88 -21.36 -1.36
C ARG A 145 3.42 -21.09 -1.74
N THR A 146 2.90 -21.87 -2.69
CA THR A 146 1.56 -21.67 -3.30
C THR A 146 0.43 -21.75 -2.27
N ASP A 147 0.52 -22.67 -1.30
CA ASP A 147 -0.51 -22.80 -0.26
C ASP A 147 -0.58 -21.55 0.63
N GLN A 148 0.58 -21.01 1.03
CA GLN A 148 0.65 -19.79 1.82
C GLN A 148 0.09 -18.59 1.05
N ALA A 149 0.40 -18.48 -0.25
CA ALA A 149 -0.17 -17.46 -1.12
C ALA A 149 -1.71 -17.58 -1.19
N ARG A 150 -2.24 -18.79 -1.40
CA ARG A 150 -3.68 -19.04 -1.39
C ARG A 150 -4.34 -18.62 -0.07
N LEU A 151 -3.73 -18.94 1.07
CA LEU A 151 -4.25 -18.58 2.40
C LEU A 151 -4.30 -17.06 2.62
N MET A 152 -3.32 -16.31 2.11
CA MET A 152 -3.39 -14.84 2.08
C MET A 152 -4.57 -14.34 1.25
N VAL A 153 -4.80 -14.92 0.06
CA VAL A 153 -5.96 -14.55 -0.77
C VAL A 153 -7.28 -14.90 -0.07
N GLU A 154 -7.36 -16.04 0.62
CA GLU A 154 -8.53 -16.40 1.42
C GLU A 154 -8.82 -15.39 2.53
N ASN A 155 -7.79 -14.82 3.16
CA ASN A 155 -8.00 -13.75 4.14
C ASN A 155 -8.59 -12.49 3.51
N HIS A 156 -8.19 -12.09 2.29
CA HIS A 156 -8.85 -10.98 1.60
C HIS A 156 -10.29 -11.32 1.18
N LEU A 157 -10.55 -12.54 0.70
CA LEU A 157 -11.91 -13.00 0.41
C LEU A 157 -12.76 -12.99 1.68
N TYR A 158 -12.20 -13.41 2.82
CA TYR A 158 -12.82 -13.31 4.13
C TYR A 158 -13.12 -11.86 4.49
N GLN A 159 -12.17 -10.93 4.35
CA GLN A 159 -12.40 -9.50 4.61
C GLN A 159 -13.56 -8.95 3.77
N VAL A 160 -13.65 -9.31 2.49
CA VAL A 160 -14.77 -8.86 1.65
C VAL A 160 -16.09 -9.45 2.13
N ARG A 161 -16.14 -10.75 2.45
CA ARG A 161 -17.35 -11.45 2.91
C ARG A 161 -17.84 -10.94 4.27
N HIS A 162 -16.92 -10.58 5.16
CA HIS A 162 -17.19 -10.35 6.58
C HIS A 162 -17.08 -8.89 7.02
N TYR A 163 -16.25 -8.10 6.34
CA TYR A 163 -16.02 -6.67 6.59
C TYR A 163 -16.41 -5.78 5.40
N GLY A 164 -16.88 -6.39 4.30
CA GLY A 164 -17.46 -5.71 3.14
C GLY A 164 -16.45 -5.20 2.10
N ARG A 165 -15.14 -5.27 2.37
CA ARG A 165 -14.08 -4.86 1.43
C ARG A 165 -12.72 -5.42 1.81
N VAL A 166 -11.77 -5.30 0.89
CA VAL A 166 -10.34 -5.41 1.23
C VAL A 166 -9.96 -4.17 2.03
N LEU A 167 -9.41 -4.36 3.22
CA LEU A 167 -9.06 -3.27 4.11
C LEU A 167 -7.63 -2.78 3.84
N ASN A 168 -7.34 -1.53 4.21
CA ASN A 168 -5.96 -1.02 4.23
C ASN A 168 -5.07 -1.93 5.09
N ALA A 169 -5.49 -2.19 6.33
CA ALA A 169 -4.99 -3.30 7.12
C ALA A 169 -6.12 -3.84 8.04
N ASN A 170 -5.97 -5.01 8.64
CA ASN A 170 -7.00 -5.63 9.48
C ASN A 170 -7.07 -5.03 10.90
N ARG A 171 -7.26 -3.71 11.03
CA ARG A 171 -7.59 -3.03 12.29
C ARG A 171 -8.91 -2.28 12.15
N THR A 172 -9.58 -2.12 13.28
CA THR A 172 -10.86 -1.42 13.35
C THR A 172 -10.81 -0.01 12.73
N TYR A 173 -9.78 0.81 12.98
CA TYR A 173 -9.66 2.16 12.40
C TYR A 173 -9.43 2.19 10.87
N TYR A 174 -9.25 1.04 10.24
CA TYR A 174 -9.18 0.89 8.79
C TYR A 174 -10.49 0.36 8.17
N LEU A 175 -11.57 0.15 8.94
CA LEU A 175 -12.83 -0.37 8.39
C LEU A 175 -13.42 0.53 7.29
N THR A 176 -13.12 1.82 7.29
CA THR A 176 -13.54 2.78 6.25
C THR A 176 -12.60 2.85 5.04
N ARG A 177 -11.43 2.23 5.11
CA ARG A 177 -10.33 2.43 4.17
C ARG A 177 -9.92 1.16 3.44
N SER A 178 -9.74 1.27 2.12
CA SER A 178 -9.12 0.21 1.32
C SER A 178 -7.66 0.53 0.96
N GLN A 179 -7.14 -0.14 -0.05
CA GLN A 179 -5.83 0.09 -0.68
C GLN A 179 -5.90 -0.32 -2.17
N PRO A 180 -4.90 0.02 -3.01
CA PRO A 180 -4.93 -0.26 -4.45
C PRO A 180 -5.36 -1.71 -4.79
N PRO A 181 -6.35 -1.91 -5.70
CA PRO A 181 -7.06 -3.18 -5.82
C PRO A 181 -6.35 -4.23 -6.67
N PHE A 182 -5.86 -5.30 -6.01
CA PHE A 182 -5.22 -6.45 -6.66
C PHE A 182 -5.95 -7.80 -6.49
N LEU A 183 -7.13 -7.83 -5.86
CA LEU A 183 -7.74 -9.11 -5.43
C LEU A 183 -8.03 -10.09 -6.59
N ALA A 184 -8.58 -9.63 -7.72
CA ALA A 184 -8.80 -10.52 -8.87
C ALA A 184 -7.48 -11.02 -9.47
N THR A 185 -6.45 -10.17 -9.50
CA THR A 185 -5.11 -10.57 -9.96
C THR A 185 -4.52 -11.62 -9.03
N MET A 186 -4.59 -11.45 -7.71
CA MET A 186 -4.10 -12.45 -6.75
C MET A 186 -4.83 -13.80 -6.90
N VAL A 187 -6.17 -13.78 -7.08
CA VAL A 187 -6.94 -15.01 -7.36
C VAL A 187 -6.49 -15.65 -8.68
N ALA A 188 -6.32 -14.85 -9.73
CA ALA A 188 -5.87 -15.34 -11.03
C ALA A 188 -4.45 -15.92 -10.98
N ASP A 189 -3.54 -15.30 -10.25
CA ASP A 189 -2.18 -15.77 -10.07
C ASP A 189 -2.16 -17.13 -9.35
N VAL A 190 -2.82 -17.26 -8.20
CA VAL A 190 -2.93 -18.55 -7.48
C VAL A 190 -3.64 -19.61 -8.34
N TYR A 191 -4.67 -19.22 -9.10
CA TYR A 191 -5.35 -20.14 -10.02
C TYR A 191 -4.41 -20.69 -11.11
N ARG A 192 -3.49 -19.88 -11.66
CA ARG A 192 -2.52 -20.36 -12.66
C ARG A 192 -1.59 -21.46 -12.13
N TYR A 193 -1.32 -21.49 -10.82
CA TYR A 193 -0.52 -22.53 -10.18
C TYR A 193 -1.34 -23.75 -9.75
N THR A 194 -2.61 -23.56 -9.39
CA THR A 194 -3.43 -24.61 -8.78
C THR A 194 -4.41 -25.29 -9.74
N GLY A 195 -4.89 -24.57 -10.76
CA GLY A 195 -5.96 -25.02 -11.65
C GLY A 195 -7.32 -25.23 -10.96
N ASP A 196 -7.48 -24.76 -9.71
CA ASP A 196 -8.69 -25.00 -8.90
C ASP A 196 -9.84 -24.10 -9.34
N LYS A 197 -10.59 -24.55 -10.35
CA LYS A 197 -11.77 -23.84 -10.87
C LYS A 197 -12.85 -23.65 -9.81
N LYS A 198 -13.05 -24.63 -8.93
CA LYS A 198 -14.08 -24.57 -7.88
C LYS A 198 -13.79 -23.43 -6.91
N TRP A 199 -12.53 -23.29 -6.50
CA TRP A 199 -12.10 -22.17 -5.66
C TRP A 199 -12.33 -20.81 -6.32
N VAL A 200 -12.03 -20.69 -7.61
CA VAL A 200 -12.32 -19.46 -8.38
C VAL A 200 -13.83 -19.17 -8.38
N GLU A 201 -14.68 -20.17 -8.61
CA GLU A 201 -16.15 -19.99 -8.58
C GLU A 201 -16.63 -19.48 -7.20
N GLU A 202 -16.09 -20.02 -6.11
CA GLU A 202 -16.40 -19.60 -4.74
C GLU A 202 -15.88 -18.18 -4.42
N ALA A 203 -14.83 -17.72 -5.11
CA ALA A 203 -14.28 -16.38 -4.97
C ALA A 203 -15.07 -15.31 -5.76
N LEU A 204 -15.74 -15.68 -6.86
CA LEU A 204 -16.41 -14.73 -7.77
C LEU A 204 -17.32 -13.70 -7.07
N PRO A 205 -18.19 -14.06 -6.10
CA PRO A 205 -19.05 -13.07 -5.45
C PRO A 205 -18.27 -11.98 -4.72
N ALA A 206 -17.17 -12.36 -4.05
CA ALA A 206 -16.29 -11.40 -3.38
C ALA A 206 -15.56 -10.51 -4.40
N LEU A 207 -15.07 -11.09 -5.50
CA LEU A 207 -14.42 -10.31 -6.57
C LEU A 207 -15.36 -9.26 -7.19
N VAL A 208 -16.60 -9.66 -7.49
CA VAL A 208 -17.63 -8.73 -8.00
C VAL A 208 -17.94 -7.65 -6.98
N SER A 209 -18.04 -8.00 -5.69
CA SER A 209 -18.27 -7.03 -4.61
C SER A 209 -17.12 -6.03 -4.49
N THR A 210 -15.87 -6.49 -4.55
CA THR A 210 -14.69 -5.62 -4.54
C THR A 210 -14.67 -4.68 -5.74
N TYR A 211 -14.98 -5.17 -6.95
CA TYR A 211 -15.06 -4.31 -8.11
C TYR A 211 -16.16 -3.24 -7.97
N ARG A 212 -17.33 -3.61 -7.45
CA ARG A 212 -18.44 -2.68 -7.21
C ARG A 212 -18.09 -1.60 -6.19
N PHE A 213 -17.31 -1.91 -5.15
CA PHE A 213 -16.83 -0.91 -4.19
C PHE A 213 -16.11 0.24 -4.91
N TRP A 214 -15.20 -0.08 -5.84
CA TRP A 214 -14.43 0.93 -6.58
C TRP A 214 -15.18 1.61 -7.73
N THR A 215 -16.26 0.99 -8.21
CA THR A 215 -17.04 1.46 -9.37
C THR A 215 -18.43 1.96 -9.00
N SER A 216 -18.67 2.21 -7.72
CA SER A 216 -19.86 2.88 -7.21
C SER A 216 -19.48 4.20 -6.55
N ALA A 217 -20.45 5.10 -6.35
CA ALA A 217 -20.22 6.29 -5.53
C ALA A 217 -19.82 5.88 -4.10
N PRO A 218 -18.89 6.59 -3.44
CA PRO A 218 -18.27 7.85 -3.87
C PRO A 218 -16.98 7.71 -4.70
N HIS A 219 -16.49 6.49 -4.94
CA HIS A 219 -15.27 6.23 -5.73
C HIS A 219 -15.48 6.48 -7.21
N LEU A 220 -16.63 6.12 -7.78
CA LEU A 220 -16.97 6.45 -9.17
C LEU A 220 -17.23 7.95 -9.30
N THR A 221 -16.53 8.61 -10.22
CA THR A 221 -16.71 10.03 -10.55
C THR A 221 -17.63 10.16 -11.77
N PRO A 222 -18.86 10.69 -11.64
CA PRO A 222 -19.81 10.79 -12.75
C PRO A 222 -19.31 11.61 -13.94
N GLU A 223 -18.42 12.58 -13.70
CA GLU A 223 -17.89 13.52 -14.69
C GLU A 223 -17.08 12.83 -15.80
N THR A 224 -16.38 11.76 -15.45
CA THR A 224 -15.47 11.03 -16.35
C THR A 224 -15.86 9.56 -16.52
N GLY A 225 -16.64 9.01 -15.60
CA GLY A 225 -16.92 7.57 -15.50
C GLY A 225 -15.70 6.74 -15.07
N LEU A 226 -14.66 7.37 -14.54
CA LEU A 226 -13.50 6.74 -13.92
C LEU A 226 -13.64 6.72 -12.39
N SER A 227 -12.69 6.09 -11.71
CA SER A 227 -12.68 6.01 -10.24
C SER A 227 -11.64 6.95 -9.62
N ARG A 228 -11.85 7.31 -8.37
CA ARG A 228 -10.93 8.05 -7.48
C ARG A 228 -10.73 7.29 -6.17
N TYR A 229 -9.67 7.61 -5.43
CA TYR A 229 -9.56 7.21 -4.03
C TYR A 229 -10.47 8.10 -3.17
N PHE A 230 -11.21 7.49 -2.25
CA PHE A 230 -12.17 8.18 -1.39
C PHE A 230 -12.46 7.32 -0.15
N ASP A 231 -11.70 7.54 0.93
CA ASP A 231 -11.96 6.86 2.21
C ASP A 231 -13.36 7.23 2.71
N LEU A 232 -14.08 6.25 3.28
CA LEU A 232 -15.45 6.48 3.71
C LEU A 232 -15.56 7.21 5.07
N GLY A 233 -14.49 7.26 5.85
CA GLY A 233 -14.41 7.88 7.16
C GLY A 233 -14.26 9.40 7.10
N GLU A 234 -14.39 10.01 8.27
CA GLU A 234 -14.36 11.45 8.50
C GLU A 234 -13.47 11.79 9.70
N GLY A 235 -13.05 13.05 9.81
CA GLY A 235 -12.21 13.55 10.92
C GLY A 235 -10.79 12.98 10.92
N PRO A 236 -9.96 13.32 11.93
CA PRO A 236 -8.57 12.87 12.00
C PRO A 236 -8.47 11.35 12.05
N ALA A 237 -7.47 10.78 11.40
CA ALA A 237 -7.20 9.35 11.42
C ALA A 237 -6.57 8.94 12.78
N PRO A 238 -7.16 8.00 13.54
CA PRO A 238 -6.72 7.68 14.90
C PRO A 238 -5.25 7.24 14.97
N GLU A 239 -4.80 6.44 14.01
CA GLU A 239 -3.43 5.93 13.94
C GLU A 239 -2.39 7.03 13.69
N VAL A 240 -2.81 8.15 13.10
CA VAL A 240 -1.95 9.30 12.82
C VAL A 240 -1.75 10.13 14.09
N LEU A 241 -2.84 10.42 14.79
CA LEU A 241 -2.80 11.11 16.08
C LEU A 241 -1.95 10.35 17.10
N ALA A 242 -2.05 9.02 17.06
CA ALA A 242 -1.47 8.18 18.08
C ALA A 242 -0.03 7.75 17.74
N GLY A 243 0.25 7.38 16.48
CA GLY A 243 1.52 6.77 16.05
C GLY A 243 2.43 7.62 15.16
N GLU A 244 1.95 8.69 14.52
CA GLU A 244 2.77 9.52 13.62
C GLU A 244 3.30 10.76 14.33
N LYS A 245 4.25 10.56 15.24
CA LYS A 245 4.89 11.63 16.02
C LYS A 245 6.37 11.74 15.69
N ASP A 246 6.87 12.96 15.61
CA ASP A 246 8.31 13.22 15.50
C ASP A 246 9.03 13.08 16.85
N GLU A 247 10.35 13.29 16.87
CA GLU A 247 11.18 13.19 18.07
C GLU A 247 10.77 14.18 19.18
N SER A 248 10.07 15.27 18.81
CA SER A 248 9.53 16.26 19.75
C SER A 248 8.10 15.95 20.19
N GLY A 249 7.53 14.83 19.73
CA GLY A 249 6.17 14.40 20.03
C GLY A 249 5.08 15.10 19.22
N LEU A 250 5.44 15.91 18.22
CA LEU A 250 4.47 16.61 17.37
C LEU A 250 3.84 15.61 16.40
N THR A 251 2.52 15.63 16.31
CA THR A 251 1.79 14.76 15.36
C THR A 251 2.03 15.21 13.92
N HIS A 252 1.78 14.32 12.96
CA HIS A 252 1.75 14.67 11.54
C HIS A 252 0.87 15.91 11.26
N TYR A 253 -0.29 16.00 11.90
CA TYR A 253 -1.21 17.13 11.74
C TYR A 253 -0.65 18.44 12.33
N ASP A 254 0.07 18.39 13.45
CA ASP A 254 0.74 19.58 14.01
C ASP A 254 1.82 20.11 13.06
N ARG A 255 2.57 19.19 12.44
CA ARG A 255 3.64 19.51 11.49
C ARG A 255 3.08 20.10 10.20
N ILE A 256 1.94 19.59 9.72
CA ILE A 256 1.24 20.16 8.56
C ILE A 256 0.71 21.56 8.86
N LYS A 257 0.08 21.80 10.02
CA LYS A 257 -0.35 23.15 10.41
C LYS A 257 0.85 24.11 10.40
N ALA A 258 1.99 23.69 10.96
CA ALA A 258 3.20 24.48 10.93
C ALA A 258 3.71 24.79 9.51
N ASP A 259 3.56 23.85 8.57
CA ASP A 259 3.86 24.10 7.14
C ASP A 259 2.90 25.11 6.52
N PHE A 260 1.60 24.92 6.72
CA PHE A 260 0.54 25.77 6.16
C PHE A 260 0.62 27.22 6.63
N ARG A 261 1.02 27.48 7.89
CA ARG A 261 1.26 28.84 8.39
C ARG A 261 2.26 29.63 7.54
N LYS A 262 3.20 28.98 6.84
CA LYS A 262 4.19 29.64 5.97
C LYS A 262 3.55 30.29 4.74
N TYR A 263 2.31 29.94 4.40
CA TYR A 263 1.64 30.37 3.18
C TYR A 263 0.43 31.29 3.42
N VAL A 264 0.11 31.60 4.68
CA VAL A 264 -1.09 32.40 5.06
C VAL A 264 -1.04 33.81 4.48
N ASP A 265 0.13 34.44 4.45
CA ASP A 265 0.30 35.81 3.96
C ASP A 265 0.40 35.92 2.42
N LEU A 266 0.37 34.78 1.71
CA LEU A 266 0.45 34.77 0.25
C LEU A 266 -0.93 35.02 -0.37
N SER A 267 -0.94 35.61 -1.57
CA SER A 267 -2.17 35.68 -2.37
C SER A 267 -2.67 34.29 -2.76
N GLU A 268 -3.98 34.15 -2.99
CA GLU A 268 -4.56 32.85 -3.40
C GLU A 268 -3.89 32.29 -4.66
N SER A 269 -3.52 33.13 -5.62
CA SER A 269 -2.77 32.70 -6.82
C SER A 269 -1.40 32.11 -6.49
N GLU A 270 -0.68 32.70 -5.54
CA GLU A 270 0.62 32.19 -5.09
C GLU A 270 0.46 30.90 -4.28
N GLN A 271 -0.61 30.79 -3.49
CA GLN A 271 -0.95 29.55 -2.79
C GLN A 271 -1.26 28.43 -3.78
N VAL A 272 -2.10 28.67 -4.80
CA VAL A 272 -2.40 27.69 -5.83
C VAL A 272 -1.14 27.25 -6.60
N GLU A 273 -0.23 28.18 -6.89
CA GLU A 273 1.04 27.85 -7.54
C GLU A 273 1.93 26.95 -6.67
N LYS A 274 2.04 27.23 -5.37
CA LYS A 274 2.95 26.53 -4.45
C LYS A 274 2.38 25.24 -3.86
N LEU A 275 1.09 25.25 -3.52
CA LEU A 275 0.40 24.15 -2.86
C LEU A 275 -0.39 23.29 -3.85
N GLY A 276 -0.74 23.83 -5.02
CA GLY A 276 -1.64 23.19 -5.98
C GLY A 276 -3.12 23.48 -5.73
N TYR A 277 -3.47 24.22 -4.67
CA TYR A 277 -4.83 24.55 -4.27
C TYR A 277 -4.88 25.83 -3.40
N PRO A 278 -6.05 26.48 -3.26
CA PRO A 278 -6.26 27.53 -2.26
C PRO A 278 -6.11 26.98 -0.84
N LEU A 279 -5.30 27.63 0.01
CA LEU A 279 -5.00 27.13 1.37
C LEU A 279 -6.26 27.03 2.23
N SER A 280 -7.19 27.97 2.07
CA SER A 280 -8.44 28.10 2.81
C SER A 280 -9.37 26.87 2.69
N LEU A 281 -9.18 26.03 1.68
CA LEU A 281 -9.92 24.76 1.57
C LEU A 281 -9.54 23.76 2.66
N TYR A 282 -8.29 23.81 3.13
CA TYR A 282 -7.66 22.77 3.95
C TYR A 282 -7.21 23.25 5.32
N TYR A 283 -7.08 24.57 5.51
CA TYR A 283 -6.61 25.16 6.74
C TYR A 283 -7.34 26.47 7.05
N ASP A 284 -7.94 26.53 8.23
CA ASP A 284 -8.48 27.75 8.81
C ASP A 284 -7.37 28.46 9.57
N ALA A 285 -6.89 29.57 9.01
CA ALA A 285 -5.79 30.34 9.58
C ALA A 285 -6.19 31.14 10.83
N GLU A 286 -7.47 31.48 11.01
CA GLU A 286 -7.94 32.22 12.18
C GLU A 286 -8.07 31.29 13.40
N ALA A 287 -8.60 30.09 13.18
CA ALA A 287 -8.73 29.07 14.22
C ALA A 287 -7.44 28.26 14.45
N ASP A 288 -6.49 28.29 13.51
CA ASP A 288 -5.32 27.40 13.48
C ASP A 288 -5.71 25.91 13.45
N GLU A 289 -6.71 25.60 12.61
CA GLU A 289 -7.33 24.28 12.51
C GLU A 289 -7.30 23.73 11.08
N LEU A 290 -7.17 22.41 10.97
CA LEU A 290 -7.31 21.71 9.69
C LEU A 290 -8.79 21.47 9.42
N THR A 291 -9.23 21.71 8.19
CA THR A 291 -10.67 21.62 7.85
C THR A 291 -11.13 20.15 7.75
N PRO A 292 -12.45 19.89 7.80
CA PRO A 292 -12.97 18.55 7.48
C PRO A 292 -12.52 18.03 6.10
N LEU A 293 -12.36 18.93 5.12
CA LEU A 293 -11.89 18.56 3.79
C LEU A 293 -10.43 18.11 3.79
N PHE A 294 -9.59 18.69 4.65
CA PHE A 294 -8.22 18.20 4.87
C PHE A 294 -8.23 16.75 5.35
N TYR A 295 -9.01 16.44 6.39
CA TYR A 295 -9.06 15.09 6.93
C TYR A 295 -9.61 14.08 5.93
N LYS A 296 -10.58 14.49 5.10
CA LYS A 296 -11.08 13.67 4.00
C LYS A 296 -9.99 13.37 2.97
N GLY A 297 -9.21 14.40 2.61
CA GLY A 297 -8.05 14.30 1.75
C GLY A 297 -6.98 13.37 2.30
N ASP A 298 -6.59 13.54 3.56
CA ASP A 298 -5.57 12.72 4.24
C ASP A 298 -5.95 11.23 4.29
N ARG A 299 -7.17 10.92 4.72
CA ARG A 299 -7.66 9.53 4.75
C ARG A 299 -7.69 8.90 3.35
N SER A 300 -8.14 9.66 2.35
CA SER A 300 -8.22 9.17 0.96
C SER A 300 -6.84 9.04 0.32
N MET A 301 -5.88 9.88 0.69
CA MET A 301 -4.47 9.73 0.30
C MET A 301 -3.94 8.40 0.83
N ARG A 302 -4.23 8.04 2.09
CA ARG A 302 -3.81 6.77 2.69
C ARG A 302 -4.46 5.56 2.01
N GLU A 303 -5.65 5.72 1.43
CA GLU A 303 -6.27 4.69 0.57
C GLU A 303 -5.49 4.47 -0.74
N SER A 304 -4.75 5.48 -1.21
CA SER A 304 -3.92 5.35 -2.40
C SER A 304 -2.61 4.57 -2.17
N GLY A 305 -2.16 4.47 -0.91
CA GLY A 305 -0.84 3.92 -0.55
C GLY A 305 0.34 4.88 -0.78
N PHE A 306 0.10 6.10 -1.25
CA PHE A 306 1.12 7.14 -1.50
C PHE A 306 1.08 8.26 -0.44
N ASP A 307 1.13 7.89 0.83
CA ASP A 307 1.01 8.79 1.98
C ASP A 307 2.38 9.20 2.59
N PRO A 308 2.77 10.50 2.59
CA PRO A 308 2.37 11.52 1.64
C PRO A 308 3.30 11.63 0.41
N SER A 309 2.83 12.41 -0.55
CA SER A 309 3.48 12.90 -1.77
C SER A 309 2.91 14.30 -2.09
N ASP A 310 3.51 15.07 -3.00
CA ASP A 310 2.87 16.26 -3.59
C ASP A 310 2.16 15.97 -4.93
N ARG A 311 1.93 14.69 -5.25
CA ARG A 311 1.32 14.19 -6.50
C ARG A 311 -0.02 14.85 -6.81
N PHE A 312 -0.89 15.10 -5.83
CA PHE A 312 -2.17 15.80 -6.00
C PHE A 312 -2.17 17.21 -5.41
N GLY A 313 -1.00 17.82 -5.20
CA GLY A 313 -0.88 19.04 -4.41
C GLY A 313 -0.21 18.73 -3.08
N ARG A 314 0.15 19.76 -2.32
CA ARG A 314 0.95 19.63 -1.10
C ARG A 314 0.32 18.58 -0.16
N PHE A 315 1.10 17.60 0.27
CA PHE A 315 0.66 16.46 1.10
C PHE A 315 -0.42 15.56 0.50
N ASN A 316 -0.64 15.61 -0.82
CA ASN A 316 -1.54 14.72 -1.55
C ASN A 316 -3.03 14.85 -1.18
N ILE A 317 -3.43 15.90 -0.45
CA ILE A 317 -4.77 15.98 0.16
C ILE A 317 -5.89 16.36 -0.82
N ASP A 318 -5.58 16.89 -2.00
CA ASP A 318 -6.57 17.18 -3.05
C ASP A 318 -6.96 15.91 -3.83
N VAL A 319 -6.40 14.72 -3.49
CA VAL A 319 -6.59 13.41 -4.16
C VAL A 319 -8.04 13.06 -4.48
N ILE A 320 -8.99 13.46 -3.63
CA ILE A 320 -10.42 13.22 -3.79
C ILE A 320 -11.01 13.91 -5.03
N HIS A 321 -10.26 14.79 -5.68
CA HIS A 321 -10.67 15.52 -6.88
C HIS A 321 -9.98 15.02 -8.16
N TYR A 322 -9.24 13.92 -8.09
CA TYR A 322 -8.52 13.36 -9.22
C TYR A 322 -9.03 11.98 -9.60
N ASN A 323 -8.96 11.67 -10.90
CA ASN A 323 -8.94 10.30 -11.40
C ASN A 323 -7.47 9.85 -11.55
N PRO A 324 -6.97 8.96 -10.66
CA PRO A 324 -5.57 8.56 -10.68
C PRO A 324 -5.24 7.52 -11.77
N VAL A 325 -4.05 7.64 -12.39
CA VAL A 325 -3.53 6.73 -13.42
C VAL A 325 -3.41 5.28 -12.93
N ASP A 326 -2.84 5.11 -11.75
CA ASP A 326 -2.69 3.83 -11.05
C ASP A 326 -4.03 3.16 -10.80
N LEU A 327 -4.96 3.81 -10.07
CA LEU A 327 -6.24 3.19 -9.70
C LEU A 327 -7.01 2.71 -10.94
N ASN A 328 -7.11 3.56 -11.96
CA ASN A 328 -7.89 3.21 -13.15
C ASN A 328 -7.19 2.17 -14.02
N SER A 329 -5.85 2.14 -14.05
CA SER A 329 -5.10 1.04 -14.68
C SER A 329 -5.33 -0.27 -13.95
N LEU A 330 -5.34 -0.25 -12.61
CA LEU A 330 -5.61 -1.43 -11.79
C LEU A 330 -7.04 -1.95 -12.00
N LEU A 331 -8.03 -1.07 -12.10
CA LEU A 331 -9.41 -1.48 -12.38
C LEU A 331 -9.57 -2.04 -13.81
N TYR A 332 -8.87 -1.48 -14.80
CA TYR A 332 -8.79 -2.08 -16.14
C TYR A 332 -8.21 -3.49 -16.07
N HIS A 333 -7.12 -3.66 -15.32
CA HIS A 333 -6.51 -4.98 -15.15
C HIS A 333 -7.44 -5.95 -14.41
N TYR A 334 -8.18 -5.46 -13.40
CA TYR A 334 -9.20 -6.22 -12.68
C TYR A 334 -10.31 -6.70 -13.63
N GLU A 335 -10.81 -5.83 -14.51
CA GLU A 335 -11.82 -6.16 -15.52
C GLU A 335 -11.31 -7.25 -16.48
N LEU A 336 -10.04 -7.14 -16.93
CA LEU A 336 -9.41 -8.17 -17.76
C LEU A 336 -9.26 -9.52 -17.04
N GLU A 337 -8.81 -9.52 -15.78
CA GLU A 337 -8.67 -10.76 -15.00
C GLU A 337 -10.04 -11.41 -14.76
N MET A 338 -11.08 -10.64 -14.46
CA MET A 338 -12.44 -11.16 -14.37
C MET A 338 -12.90 -11.80 -15.68
N GLY A 339 -12.71 -11.13 -16.82
CA GLY A 339 -13.04 -11.70 -18.13
C GLY A 339 -12.29 -13.01 -18.42
N ARG A 340 -11.00 -13.08 -18.05
CA ARG A 340 -10.18 -14.30 -18.17
C ARG A 340 -10.69 -15.41 -17.26
N LEU A 341 -10.98 -15.12 -15.99
CA LEU A 341 -11.51 -16.10 -15.03
C LEU A 341 -12.84 -16.67 -15.53
N PHE A 342 -13.77 -15.84 -15.99
CA PHE A 342 -15.04 -16.31 -16.57
C PHE A 342 -14.84 -17.15 -17.84
N THR A 343 -13.84 -16.83 -18.67
CA THR A 343 -13.47 -17.67 -19.82
C THR A 343 -12.99 -19.05 -19.37
N GLN A 344 -12.14 -19.11 -18.35
CA GLN A 344 -11.61 -20.37 -17.79
C GLN A 344 -12.71 -21.23 -17.13
N LEU A 345 -13.75 -20.59 -16.63
CA LEU A 345 -14.96 -21.21 -16.09
C LEU A 345 -16.01 -21.55 -17.15
N GLU A 346 -15.71 -21.38 -18.44
CA GLU A 346 -16.60 -21.70 -19.56
C GLU A 346 -17.90 -20.88 -19.54
N ARG A 347 -17.81 -19.61 -19.11
CA ARG A 347 -18.92 -18.63 -19.05
C ARG A 347 -18.69 -17.46 -20.02
N PRO A 348 -18.78 -17.68 -21.34
CA PRO A 348 -18.34 -16.72 -22.35
C PRO A 348 -19.14 -15.42 -22.38
N GLU A 349 -20.43 -15.45 -22.06
CA GLU A 349 -21.27 -14.24 -22.01
C GLU A 349 -20.78 -13.28 -20.92
N GLN A 350 -20.59 -13.80 -19.70
CA GLN A 350 -20.05 -13.00 -18.60
C GLN A 350 -18.62 -12.52 -18.90
N ALA A 351 -17.80 -13.36 -19.52
CA ALA A 351 -16.47 -12.95 -19.95
C ALA A 351 -16.52 -11.77 -20.92
N ALA A 352 -17.44 -11.79 -21.89
CA ALA A 352 -17.62 -10.72 -22.85
C ALA A 352 -18.05 -9.40 -22.18
N ASP A 353 -18.94 -9.45 -21.19
CA ASP A 353 -19.36 -8.27 -20.42
C ASP A 353 -18.16 -7.61 -19.71
N TRP A 354 -17.30 -8.40 -19.09
CA TRP A 354 -16.10 -7.89 -18.41
C TRP A 354 -15.07 -7.31 -19.38
N PHE A 355 -14.88 -7.94 -20.54
CA PHE A 355 -14.00 -7.38 -21.57
C PHE A 355 -14.57 -6.08 -22.16
N ALA A 356 -15.89 -5.94 -22.28
CA ALA A 356 -16.53 -4.69 -22.69
C ALA A 356 -16.29 -3.56 -21.67
N LEU A 357 -16.40 -3.85 -20.36
CA LEU A 357 -16.05 -2.90 -19.30
C LEU A 357 -14.60 -2.43 -19.40
N ALA A 358 -13.66 -3.36 -19.62
CA ALA A 358 -12.25 -3.03 -19.81
C ALA A 358 -12.03 -2.12 -21.04
N SER A 359 -12.70 -2.41 -22.16
CA SER A 359 -12.65 -1.57 -23.35
C SER A 359 -13.17 -0.15 -23.09
N GLU A 360 -14.33 -0.01 -22.44
CA GLU A 360 -14.91 1.29 -22.10
C GLU A 360 -13.99 2.10 -21.16
N ARG A 361 -13.42 1.45 -20.13
CA ARG A 361 -12.49 2.12 -19.22
C ARG A 361 -11.24 2.57 -19.96
N LYS A 362 -10.68 1.75 -20.85
CA LYS A 362 -9.53 2.12 -21.66
C LYS A 362 -9.82 3.39 -22.47
N GLU A 363 -10.95 3.48 -23.16
CA GLU A 363 -11.32 4.67 -23.93
C GLU A 363 -11.39 5.93 -23.07
N LYS A 364 -11.95 5.82 -21.86
CA LYS A 364 -11.98 6.93 -20.89
C LYS A 364 -10.57 7.30 -20.42
N MET A 365 -9.72 6.33 -20.09
CA MET A 365 -8.34 6.60 -19.66
C MET A 365 -7.49 7.22 -20.77
N GLU A 366 -7.64 6.77 -22.02
CA GLU A 366 -7.02 7.40 -23.19
C GLU A 366 -7.42 8.86 -23.32
N ARG A 367 -8.70 9.16 -23.11
CA ARG A 367 -9.20 10.54 -23.16
C ARG A 367 -8.68 11.40 -22.01
N TYR A 368 -8.74 10.92 -20.78
CA TYR A 368 -8.55 11.77 -19.60
C TYR A 368 -7.12 11.76 -19.06
N LEU A 369 -6.41 10.64 -19.18
CA LEU A 369 -5.14 10.42 -18.48
C LEU A 369 -3.92 10.54 -19.39
N TRP A 370 -4.07 10.33 -20.70
CA TRP A 370 -2.96 10.49 -21.62
C TRP A 370 -2.70 11.95 -21.99
N ASP A 371 -1.48 12.43 -21.75
CA ASP A 371 -1.08 13.77 -22.14
C ASP A 371 -0.18 13.77 -23.38
N GLU A 372 -0.73 14.26 -24.50
CA GLU A 372 -0.03 14.30 -25.79
C GLU A 372 1.26 15.15 -25.76
N LYS A 373 1.27 16.22 -24.98
CA LYS A 373 2.36 17.20 -24.95
C LYS A 373 3.59 16.66 -24.21
N THR A 374 3.39 16.06 -23.05
CA THR A 374 4.46 15.50 -22.22
C THR A 374 4.86 14.09 -22.67
N GLY A 375 3.94 13.34 -23.29
CA GLY A 375 4.15 11.93 -23.61
C GLY A 375 4.13 11.04 -22.38
N LEU A 376 3.39 11.45 -21.34
CA LEU A 376 3.22 10.75 -20.07
C LEU A 376 1.72 10.54 -19.81
N PHE A 377 1.42 9.54 -18.97
CA PHE A 377 0.11 9.44 -18.35
C PHE A 377 0.11 10.25 -17.07
N LEU A 378 -0.86 11.16 -16.96
CA LEU A 378 -0.99 12.13 -15.88
C LEU A 378 -2.38 12.02 -15.25
N ASP A 379 -2.45 12.29 -13.96
CA ASP A 379 -3.72 12.26 -13.25
C ASP A 379 -4.63 13.41 -13.65
N TYR A 380 -5.94 13.17 -13.68
CA TYR A 380 -6.93 14.14 -14.19
C TYR A 380 -7.74 14.75 -13.05
N ASP A 381 -7.66 16.07 -12.88
CA ASP A 381 -8.54 16.84 -12.01
C ASP A 381 -9.87 17.09 -12.74
N PHE A 382 -10.91 16.41 -12.30
CA PHE A 382 -12.23 16.50 -12.94
C PHE A 382 -13.00 17.77 -12.57
N ARG A 383 -12.56 18.54 -11.55
CA ARG A 383 -13.16 19.85 -11.24
C ARG A 383 -12.68 20.92 -12.20
N THR A 384 -11.38 20.94 -12.48
CA THR A 384 -10.76 21.95 -13.34
C THR A 384 -10.69 21.51 -14.81
N GLY A 385 -10.93 20.21 -15.06
CA GLY A 385 -10.87 19.61 -16.39
C GLY A 385 -9.45 19.48 -16.93
N ARG A 386 -8.43 19.46 -16.06
CA ARG A 386 -7.01 19.52 -16.42
C ARG A 386 -6.25 18.30 -15.93
N ARG A 387 -5.26 17.88 -16.72
CA ARG A 387 -4.24 16.93 -16.26
C ARG A 387 -3.23 17.65 -15.39
N ARG A 388 -2.85 17.02 -14.28
CA ARG A 388 -1.82 17.55 -13.39
C ARG A 388 -0.45 17.22 -13.93
N ASN A 389 0.32 18.25 -14.29
CA ASN A 389 1.70 18.09 -14.72
C ASN A 389 2.62 17.85 -13.51
N TYR A 390 2.59 16.61 -13.01
CA TYR A 390 3.46 16.13 -11.95
C TYR A 390 3.98 14.74 -12.35
N PRO A 391 5.08 14.66 -13.15
CA PRO A 391 5.61 13.37 -13.59
C PRO A 391 5.87 12.43 -12.41
N PHE A 392 5.08 11.36 -12.36
CA PHE A 392 5.04 10.37 -11.28
C PHE A 392 5.21 8.97 -11.87
N ALA A 393 5.85 8.06 -11.14
CA ALA A 393 6.15 6.71 -11.61
C ALA A 393 4.90 5.87 -11.92
N THR A 394 3.72 6.31 -11.51
CA THR A 394 2.46 5.67 -11.90
C THR A 394 2.17 5.76 -13.39
N THR A 395 2.89 6.61 -14.15
CA THR A 395 2.87 6.60 -15.62
C THR A 395 3.23 5.25 -16.25
N TYR A 396 3.87 4.34 -15.50
CA TYR A 396 4.20 2.99 -15.96
C TYR A 396 3.08 1.97 -15.74
N PHE A 397 2.05 2.26 -14.93
CA PHE A 397 0.92 1.34 -14.73
C PHE A 397 0.16 0.99 -16.04
N PRO A 398 -0.08 1.94 -16.96
CA PRO A 398 -0.67 1.64 -18.27
C PRO A 398 0.13 0.65 -19.11
N LEU A 399 1.46 0.72 -19.01
CA LEU A 399 2.36 -0.23 -19.65
C LEU A 399 2.29 -1.58 -18.93
N TRP A 400 2.39 -1.59 -17.61
CA TRP A 400 2.35 -2.80 -16.80
C TRP A 400 1.06 -3.62 -16.98
N THR A 401 -0.09 -2.94 -16.95
CA THR A 401 -1.42 -3.53 -17.15
C THR A 401 -1.76 -3.80 -18.61
N GLY A 402 -1.00 -3.22 -19.54
CA GLY A 402 -1.06 -3.54 -20.97
C GLY A 402 -2.20 -2.85 -21.74
N TRP A 403 -2.68 -1.68 -21.29
CA TRP A 403 -3.71 -0.95 -22.04
C TRP A 403 -3.16 0.12 -22.98
N SER A 404 -1.96 0.66 -22.72
CA SER A 404 -1.36 1.66 -23.60
C SER A 404 -1.09 1.13 -25.02
N THR A 405 -0.96 2.03 -25.99
CA THR A 405 -0.46 1.68 -27.33
C THR A 405 1.07 1.58 -27.36
N PRO A 406 1.66 0.86 -28.32
CA PRO A 406 3.11 0.85 -28.52
C PRO A 406 3.73 2.25 -28.67
N GLU A 407 3.04 3.16 -29.34
CA GLU A 407 3.48 4.55 -29.53
C GLU A 407 3.53 5.30 -28.19
N GLN A 408 2.52 5.12 -27.34
CA GLN A 408 2.50 5.70 -26.00
C GLN A 408 3.60 5.12 -25.13
N ALA A 409 3.80 3.79 -25.16
CA ALA A 409 4.89 3.14 -24.44
C ALA A 409 6.27 3.69 -24.88
N ALA A 410 6.46 3.92 -26.18
CA ALA A 410 7.67 4.55 -26.70
C ALA A 410 7.88 5.98 -26.17
N ARG A 411 6.81 6.76 -26.02
CA ARG A 411 6.89 8.13 -25.48
C ARG A 411 7.12 8.16 -23.96
N VAL A 412 6.51 7.24 -23.21
CA VAL A 412 6.81 7.06 -21.78
C VAL A 412 8.28 6.66 -21.61
N TRP A 413 8.77 5.71 -22.41
CA TRP A 413 10.19 5.34 -22.41
C TRP A 413 11.12 6.50 -22.78
N LYS A 414 10.77 7.33 -23.76
CA LYS A 414 11.56 8.53 -24.12
C LYS A 414 11.76 9.48 -22.94
N ASN A 415 10.81 9.48 -22.00
CA ASN A 415 10.88 10.24 -20.75
C ASN A 415 11.52 9.45 -19.58
N GLY A 416 12.03 8.24 -19.81
CA GLY A 416 12.54 7.34 -18.77
C GLY A 416 13.68 7.92 -17.94
N GLU A 417 14.51 8.82 -18.51
CA GLU A 417 15.60 9.49 -17.78
C GLU A 417 15.10 10.48 -16.71
N LEU A 418 13.85 10.94 -16.83
CA LEU A 418 13.20 11.70 -15.75
C LEU A 418 13.15 10.87 -14.47
N PHE A 419 12.88 9.57 -14.61
CA PHE A 419 12.61 8.64 -13.50
C PHE A 419 13.81 7.78 -13.11
N LEU A 420 14.54 7.21 -14.06
CA LEU A 420 15.64 6.29 -13.76
C LEU A 420 16.87 7.04 -13.25
N LYS A 421 17.25 6.77 -12.01
CA LYS A 421 18.42 7.30 -11.29
C LYS A 421 19.41 6.17 -10.97
N PRO A 422 20.61 6.46 -10.44
CA PRO A 422 21.65 5.45 -10.24
C PRO A 422 21.24 4.24 -9.41
N GLY A 423 20.18 4.32 -8.59
CA GLY A 423 19.66 3.26 -7.74
C GLY A 423 18.29 2.69 -8.15
N GLY A 424 17.68 3.19 -9.23
CA GLY A 424 16.34 2.78 -9.65
C GLY A 424 15.46 3.96 -10.06
N VAL A 425 14.17 3.70 -10.24
CA VAL A 425 13.13 4.67 -10.56
C VAL A 425 12.76 5.48 -9.31
N VAL A 426 12.87 6.81 -9.39
CA VAL A 426 12.30 7.71 -8.37
C VAL A 426 10.78 7.73 -8.46
N THR A 427 10.14 7.91 -7.32
CA THR A 427 8.67 7.97 -7.20
C THR A 427 8.08 9.13 -8.00
N SER A 428 8.70 10.30 -7.94
CA SER A 428 8.36 11.48 -8.74
C SER A 428 9.61 12.24 -9.14
N THR A 429 9.46 13.22 -10.05
CA THR A 429 10.56 14.10 -10.44
C THR A 429 10.82 15.27 -9.48
N TYR A 430 10.04 15.39 -8.40
CA TYR A 430 10.10 16.52 -7.47
C TYR A 430 10.66 16.10 -6.11
N ARG A 431 11.43 17.01 -5.48
CA ARG A 431 11.89 16.86 -4.09
C ARG A 431 11.00 17.70 -3.18
N SER A 432 9.95 17.10 -2.65
CA SER A 432 8.97 17.75 -1.78
C SER A 432 9.29 17.63 -0.28
N GLY A 433 10.21 16.73 0.07
CA GLY A 433 10.43 16.28 1.45
C GLY A 433 9.47 15.15 1.89
N ASN A 434 8.50 14.76 1.06
CA ASN A 434 7.62 13.63 1.36
C ASN A 434 8.28 12.29 1.03
N GLN A 435 7.86 11.21 1.70
CA GLN A 435 8.43 9.87 1.48
C GLN A 435 8.08 9.25 0.11
N TRP A 436 6.95 9.62 -0.51
CA TRP A 436 6.56 9.18 -1.85
C TRP A 436 6.88 10.23 -2.93
N ASP A 437 8.09 10.80 -2.87
CA ASP A 437 8.63 11.70 -3.88
C ASP A 437 10.14 11.48 -4.04
N SER A 438 10.78 12.12 -5.03
CA SER A 438 12.24 12.05 -5.14
C SER A 438 12.90 12.58 -3.86
N PRO A 439 14.00 11.95 -3.39
CA PRO A 439 14.83 10.99 -4.11
C PRO A 439 14.44 9.52 -3.90
N PHE A 440 13.31 9.24 -3.28
CA PHE A 440 12.98 7.89 -2.83
C PHE A 440 12.40 7.05 -3.96
N GLY A 441 12.79 5.77 -3.96
CA GLY A 441 12.25 4.73 -4.82
C GLY A 441 11.76 3.57 -3.96
N TRP A 442 10.63 2.99 -4.42
CA TRP A 442 9.91 1.94 -3.71
C TRP A 442 9.81 0.71 -4.61
N ALA A 443 9.99 -0.47 -4.02
CA ALA A 443 10.10 -1.73 -4.75
C ALA A 443 8.90 -1.98 -5.72
N PRO A 444 7.62 -1.75 -5.33
CA PRO A 444 6.48 -1.85 -6.24
C PRO A 444 6.65 -1.10 -7.56
N LEU A 445 7.13 0.14 -7.51
CA LEU A 445 7.26 1.01 -8.67
C LEU A 445 8.40 0.57 -9.60
N GLN A 446 9.43 -0.09 -9.06
CA GLN A 446 10.52 -0.67 -9.85
C GLN A 446 10.00 -1.82 -10.70
N MET A 447 9.21 -2.71 -10.09
CA MET A 447 8.59 -3.84 -10.76
C MET A 447 7.63 -3.38 -11.85
N VAL A 448 6.71 -2.46 -11.53
CA VAL A 448 5.75 -1.90 -12.49
C VAL A 448 6.47 -1.27 -13.69
N ALA A 449 7.52 -0.47 -13.46
CA ALA A 449 8.28 0.15 -14.53
C ALA A 449 9.02 -0.87 -15.42
N ALA A 450 9.74 -1.82 -14.80
CA ALA A 450 10.51 -2.83 -15.53
C ALA A 450 9.60 -3.77 -16.33
N GLU A 451 8.61 -4.38 -15.68
CA GLU A 451 7.66 -5.29 -16.33
C GLU A 451 6.80 -4.57 -17.37
N GLY A 452 6.39 -3.32 -17.10
CA GLY A 452 5.67 -2.50 -18.06
C GLY A 452 6.47 -2.27 -19.34
N LEU A 453 7.73 -1.88 -19.24
CA LEU A 453 8.60 -1.72 -20.42
C LEU A 453 8.84 -3.07 -21.12
N ALA A 454 9.08 -4.14 -20.37
CA ALA A 454 9.27 -5.48 -20.92
C ALA A 454 8.08 -5.94 -21.76
N ARG A 455 6.84 -5.68 -21.30
CA ARG A 455 5.60 -6.02 -22.03
C ARG A 455 5.57 -5.41 -23.44
N TYR A 456 6.18 -4.25 -23.65
CA TYR A 456 6.21 -3.56 -24.96
C TYR A 456 7.53 -3.79 -25.73
N GLY A 457 8.33 -4.77 -25.33
CA GLY A 457 9.55 -5.16 -26.04
C GLY A 457 10.80 -4.35 -25.69
N TYR A 458 10.72 -3.42 -24.72
CA TYR A 458 11.85 -2.66 -24.20
C TYR A 458 12.64 -3.46 -23.16
N LEU A 459 13.07 -4.68 -23.53
CA LEU A 459 13.71 -5.63 -22.63
C LEU A 459 15.04 -5.09 -22.09
N ARG A 460 15.84 -4.40 -22.91
CA ARG A 460 17.13 -3.83 -22.48
C ARG A 460 16.93 -2.80 -21.37
N GLU A 461 15.90 -1.97 -21.51
CA GLU A 461 15.53 -0.91 -20.59
C GLU A 461 14.94 -1.47 -19.31
N ALA A 462 14.05 -2.46 -19.43
CA ALA A 462 13.49 -3.20 -18.31
C ALA A 462 14.60 -3.86 -17.47
N THR A 463 15.52 -4.58 -18.11
CA THR A 463 16.68 -5.21 -17.46
C THR A 463 17.62 -4.16 -16.85
N ARG A 464 17.76 -2.98 -17.47
CA ARG A 464 18.52 -1.87 -16.88
C ARG A 464 17.87 -1.37 -15.59
N ILE A 465 16.56 -1.15 -15.54
CA ILE A 465 15.84 -0.76 -14.33
C ILE A 465 16.02 -1.83 -13.24
N ALA A 466 15.77 -3.10 -13.60
CA ALA A 466 15.89 -4.25 -12.71
C ALA A 466 17.29 -4.35 -12.09
N ASN A 467 18.34 -4.42 -12.91
CA ASN A 467 19.72 -4.52 -12.43
C ASN A 467 20.14 -3.33 -11.57
N THR A 468 19.69 -2.12 -11.93
CA THR A 468 20.02 -0.91 -11.17
C THR A 468 19.47 -0.99 -9.75
N PHE A 469 18.19 -1.36 -9.59
CA PHE A 469 17.57 -1.51 -8.27
C PHE A 469 18.09 -2.72 -7.50
N LEU A 470 18.21 -3.89 -8.14
CA LEU A 470 18.76 -5.11 -7.51
C LEU A 470 20.18 -4.88 -6.98
N SER A 471 21.01 -4.14 -7.72
CA SER A 471 22.36 -3.79 -7.26
C SER A 471 22.36 -2.90 -6.02
N LEU A 472 21.39 -1.99 -5.90
CA LEU A 472 21.24 -1.14 -4.71
C LEU A 472 20.82 -1.99 -3.50
N VAL A 473 19.78 -2.81 -3.65
CA VAL A 473 19.29 -3.68 -2.58
C VAL A 473 20.41 -4.62 -2.11
N LYS A 474 21.13 -5.27 -3.04
CA LYS A 474 22.27 -6.15 -2.72
C LYS A 474 23.39 -5.41 -1.99
N GLN A 475 23.75 -4.22 -2.46
CA GLN A 475 24.79 -3.40 -1.84
C GLN A 475 24.44 -3.05 -0.39
N GLU A 476 23.20 -2.63 -0.12
CA GLU A 476 22.81 -2.26 1.25
C GLU A 476 22.67 -3.52 2.13
N TYR A 477 22.15 -4.62 1.58
CA TYR A 477 22.08 -5.90 2.27
C TYR A 477 23.46 -6.42 2.68
N GLU A 478 24.47 -6.33 1.82
CA GLU A 478 25.86 -6.71 2.15
C GLU A 478 26.46 -5.85 3.27
N LYS A 479 25.99 -4.60 3.43
CA LYS A 479 26.44 -3.69 4.49
C LYS A 479 25.71 -3.93 5.82
N SER A 480 24.38 -4.09 5.80
CA SER A 480 23.54 -4.12 7.00
C SER A 480 23.12 -5.53 7.44
N GLY A 481 23.17 -6.51 6.54
CA GLY A 481 22.58 -7.84 6.73
C GLY A 481 21.05 -7.88 6.63
N THR A 482 20.42 -6.79 6.19
CA THR A 482 18.96 -6.63 6.16
C THR A 482 18.44 -5.98 4.89
N ILE A 483 17.21 -6.33 4.50
CA ILE A 483 16.44 -5.64 3.45
C ILE A 483 15.46 -4.68 4.14
N VAL A 484 15.12 -3.56 3.49
CA VAL A 484 14.26 -2.53 4.07
C VAL A 484 13.12 -2.10 3.13
N GLU A 485 12.19 -1.29 3.66
CA GLU A 485 10.97 -0.80 2.99
C GLU A 485 11.26 0.00 1.71
N LYS A 486 12.13 1.01 1.81
CA LYS A 486 12.38 2.02 0.76
C LYS A 486 13.83 2.46 0.70
N TYR A 487 14.21 3.09 -0.41
CA TYR A 487 15.60 3.47 -0.68
C TYR A 487 15.71 4.88 -1.29
N ASP A 488 16.77 5.62 -0.97
CA ASP A 488 17.19 6.76 -1.77
C ASP A 488 17.88 6.22 -3.04
N VAL A 489 17.17 6.30 -4.17
CA VAL A 489 17.64 5.79 -5.46
C VAL A 489 18.52 6.79 -6.21
N VAL A 490 18.67 8.01 -5.71
CA VAL A 490 19.61 8.99 -6.27
C VAL A 490 21.00 8.76 -5.69
N ASN A 491 21.08 8.69 -4.37
CA ASN A 491 22.33 8.54 -3.61
C ASN A 491 22.69 7.07 -3.33
N ARG A 492 21.82 6.13 -3.72
CA ARG A 492 22.02 4.68 -3.57
C ARG A 492 22.26 4.25 -2.12
N THR A 493 21.32 4.57 -1.24
CA THR A 493 21.38 4.15 0.18
C THR A 493 20.01 3.80 0.76
N SER A 494 19.99 2.94 1.77
CA SER A 494 18.83 2.66 2.62
C SER A 494 18.63 3.70 3.73
N ASN A 495 19.60 4.58 3.96
CA ASN A 495 19.46 5.66 4.94
C ASN A 495 18.64 6.82 4.34
N VAL A 496 17.35 6.84 4.66
CA VAL A 496 16.39 7.81 4.13
C VAL A 496 15.99 8.90 5.15
N SER A 497 16.34 8.73 6.43
CA SER A 497 15.81 9.56 7.52
C SER A 497 16.15 11.04 7.37
N ALA A 498 17.36 11.37 6.89
CA ALA A 498 17.79 12.75 6.70
C ALA A 498 17.07 13.48 5.55
N GLY A 499 16.38 12.76 4.66
CA GLY A 499 15.70 13.33 3.50
C GLY A 499 14.17 13.36 3.59
N ILE A 500 13.58 12.68 4.59
CA ILE A 500 12.12 12.63 4.79
C ILE A 500 11.75 13.72 5.80
N GLU A 501 11.10 14.76 5.30
CA GLU A 501 10.43 15.75 6.12
C GLU A 501 9.04 15.26 6.54
N TYR A 502 8.26 14.62 5.66
CA TYR A 502 6.91 14.16 6.00
C TYR A 502 6.71 12.68 5.63
N GLY A 503 6.21 11.91 6.59
CA GLY A 503 6.11 10.45 6.54
C GLY A 503 6.86 9.78 7.70
N TYR A 504 7.05 8.46 7.61
CA TYR A 504 7.80 7.69 8.60
C TYR A 504 9.31 7.86 8.39
N SER A 505 10.00 8.37 9.40
CA SER A 505 11.47 8.54 9.39
C SER A 505 12.22 7.23 9.62
N SER A 506 11.57 6.21 10.22
CA SER A 506 12.10 4.85 10.30
C SER A 506 11.96 4.13 8.96
N ASN A 507 12.98 3.34 8.63
CA ASN A 507 12.95 2.43 7.48
C ASN A 507 12.82 1.01 8.00
N GLU A 508 11.66 0.38 7.77
CA GLU A 508 11.31 -0.89 8.41
C GLU A 508 12.09 -2.06 7.81
N ILE A 509 12.52 -2.99 8.67
CA ILE A 509 13.39 -4.14 8.31
C ILE A 509 12.56 -5.34 7.86
N GLY A 510 13.12 -6.11 6.92
CA GLY A 510 12.60 -7.41 6.48
C GLY A 510 11.55 -7.32 5.38
N PHE A 511 11.45 -6.19 4.68
CA PHE A 511 10.19 -5.78 4.08
C PHE A 511 9.66 -6.67 2.92
N GLY A 512 8.43 -7.19 3.07
CA GLY A 512 7.81 -8.22 2.24
C GLY A 512 7.71 -7.88 0.75
N TRP A 513 7.30 -6.66 0.39
CA TRP A 513 7.31 -6.28 -1.04
C TRP A 513 8.72 -6.22 -1.62
N THR A 514 9.76 -5.94 -0.81
CA THR A 514 11.11 -5.69 -1.33
C THR A 514 11.73 -7.05 -1.60
N ASN A 515 11.50 -7.98 -0.68
CA ASN A 515 11.84 -9.39 -0.83
C ASN A 515 11.19 -9.96 -2.10
N ALA A 516 9.88 -9.77 -2.28
CA ALA A 516 9.17 -10.28 -3.44
C ALA A 516 9.62 -9.66 -4.77
N VAL A 517 9.71 -8.33 -4.82
CA VAL A 517 10.16 -7.60 -6.00
C VAL A 517 11.60 -7.97 -6.36
N TYR A 518 12.47 -8.20 -5.37
CA TYR A 518 13.83 -8.66 -5.63
C TYR A 518 13.83 -9.99 -6.39
N LEU A 519 13.07 -10.99 -5.92
CA LEU A 519 12.91 -12.27 -6.61
C LEU A 519 12.34 -12.09 -8.01
N ARG A 520 11.29 -11.28 -8.14
CA ARG A 520 10.59 -11.07 -9.40
C ARG A 520 11.46 -10.36 -10.45
N LEU A 521 12.17 -9.31 -10.07
CA LEU A 521 13.07 -8.59 -10.97
C LEU A 521 14.29 -9.44 -11.37
N LYS A 522 14.75 -10.35 -10.51
CA LYS A 522 15.85 -11.26 -10.84
C LYS A 522 15.52 -12.13 -12.05
N ILE A 523 14.26 -12.58 -12.19
CA ILE A 523 13.79 -13.35 -13.35
C ILE A 523 13.95 -12.55 -14.66
N LEU A 524 13.71 -11.24 -14.65
CA LEU A 524 13.90 -10.36 -15.82
C LEU A 524 15.36 -10.12 -16.22
N THR A 525 16.31 -10.54 -15.37
CA THR A 525 17.75 -10.33 -15.58
C THR A 525 18.51 -11.60 -15.96
N GLN A 526 17.82 -12.74 -15.94
CA GLN A 526 18.30 -14.05 -16.40
C GLN A 526 17.91 -14.24 -17.87
#